data_AF-A0A3D5AXX8-F1
#
_entry.id   AF-A0A3D5AXX8-F1
#
_cell.length_a   1.000
_cell.length_b   1.000
_cell.length_c   1.000
_cell.angle_alpha   90.00
_cell.angle_beta   90.00
_cell.angle_gamma   90.00
#
_symmetry.space_group_name_H-M   'P 1'
#
loop_
_entity.id
_entity.type
_entity.pdbx_description
1 polymer ?
#
loop_
_entity_poly.entity_id
_entity_poly.type
_entity_poly.pdbx_seq_one_letter_code
_entity_poly.pdbx_strand_id
1 'polypeptide(L)' 'HPDGMQIRITRQEIGRIVGCSREMVGRVLKSMEDQDLISVKGKTIVVFGTR' A
#
# COMPACT_ATOMS: atom_id res chain seq x y z
N HIS A 1 6.74 -8.75 -8.84
CA HIS A 1 6.68 -7.69 -9.87
C HIS A 1 8.11 -7.46 -10.37
N PRO A 2 8.37 -7.09 -11.63
CA PRO A 2 9.72 -6.74 -12.07
C PRO A 2 10.40 -5.72 -11.15
N ASP A 3 9.61 -4.76 -10.66
CA ASP A 3 10.07 -3.63 -9.83
C ASP A 3 10.09 -3.91 -8.31
N GLY A 4 9.66 -5.10 -7.86
CA GLY A 4 9.65 -5.47 -6.44
C GLY A 4 8.55 -6.48 -6.04
N MET A 5 8.17 -6.47 -4.78
CA MET A 5 7.15 -7.38 -4.24
C MET A 5 5.74 -6.86 -4.52
N GLN A 6 4.86 -7.72 -5.01
CA GLN A 6 3.44 -7.39 -5.21
C GLN A 6 2.59 -8.05 -4.14
N ILE A 7 1.76 -7.27 -3.47
CA ILE A 7 0.85 -7.71 -2.41
C ILE A 7 -0.57 -7.37 -2.83
N ARG A 8 -1.50 -8.28 -2.57
CA ARG A 8 -2.94 -8.04 -2.79
C ARG A 8 -3.64 -7.91 -1.45
N ILE A 9 -4.01 -6.69 -1.09
CA ILE A 9 -4.65 -6.36 0.19
C ILE A 9 -5.54 -5.11 0.03
N THR A 10 -6.65 -5.06 0.74
CA THR A 10 -7.54 -3.89 0.78
C THR A 10 -7.12 -2.90 1.86
N ARG A 11 -7.52 -1.63 1.69
CA ARG A 11 -7.38 -0.60 2.73
C ARG A 11 -8.12 -0.95 4.02
N GLN A 12 -9.22 -1.69 3.94
CA GLN A 12 -9.97 -2.16 5.11
C GLN A 12 -9.17 -3.22 5.88
N GLU A 13 -8.55 -4.17 5.19
CA GLU A 13 -7.71 -5.19 5.82
C GLU A 13 -6.48 -4.55 6.48
N ILE A 14 -5.81 -3.62 5.78
CA ILE A 14 -4.70 -2.86 6.38
C ILE A 14 -5.19 -2.14 7.64
N GLY A 15 -6.32 -1.43 7.56
CA GLY A 15 -6.89 -0.70 8.70
C GLY A 15 -7.23 -1.61 9.89
N ARG A 16 -7.72 -2.83 9.65
CA ARG A 16 -7.95 -3.83 10.71
C ARG A 16 -6.67 -4.30 11.37
N ILE A 17 -5.60 -4.49 10.59
CA ILE A 17 -4.29 -4.95 11.10
C ILE A 17 -3.65 -3.87 11.99
N VAL A 18 -3.66 -2.61 11.53
CA VAL A 18 -2.97 -1.51 12.22
C VAL A 18 -3.86 -0.70 13.17
N GLY A 19 -5.17 -1.00 13.22
CA GLY A 19 -6.12 -0.33 14.11
C GLY A 19 -6.50 1.10 13.70
N CYS A 20 -6.61 1.39 12.40
CA CYS A 20 -6.98 2.73 11.91
C CYS A 20 -8.08 2.71 10.84
N SER A 21 -8.64 3.89 10.56
CA SER A 21 -9.71 4.01 9.56
C SER A 21 -9.19 3.79 8.14
N ARG A 22 -10.05 3.32 7.23
CA ARG A 22 -9.69 3.14 5.81
C ARG A 22 -9.24 4.45 5.17
N GLU A 23 -9.77 5.59 5.63
CA GLU A 23 -9.43 6.93 5.17
C GLU A 23 -8.00 7.30 5.58
N MET A 24 -7.61 6.97 6.83
CA MET A 24 -6.23 7.15 7.32
C MET A 24 -5.26 6.34 6.48
N VAL A 25 -5.56 5.06 6.23
CA VAL A 25 -4.75 4.19 5.35
C VAL A 25 -4.62 4.80 3.97
N GLY A 26 -5.71 5.32 3.38
CA GLY A 26 -5.68 5.96 2.08
C GLY A 26 -4.70 7.14 2.01
N ARG A 27 -4.68 7.99 3.05
CA ARG A 27 -3.73 9.13 3.13
C ARG A 27 -2.28 8.68 3.26
N VAL A 28 -2.02 7.67 4.10
CA VAL A 28 -0.65 7.14 4.29
C VAL A 28 -0.14 6.48 3.01
N LEU A 29 -0.97 5.64 2.36
CA LEU A 29 -0.61 5.02 1.09
C LEU A 29 -0.33 6.06 0.01
N LYS A 30 -1.08 7.17 -0.03
CA LYS A 30 -0.80 8.26 -0.96
C LYS A 30 0.54 8.93 -0.68
N SER A 31 0.83 9.22 0.58
CA SER A 31 2.13 9.78 0.98
C SER A 31 3.31 8.86 0.64
N MET A 32 3.15 7.54 0.74
CA MET A 32 4.19 6.58 0.39
C MET A 32 4.37 6.44 -1.13
N GLU A 33 3.27 6.55 -1.89
CA GLU A 33 3.31 6.60 -3.35
C GLU A 33 4.00 7.88 -3.86
N ASP A 34 3.70 9.04 -3.25
CA ASP A 34 4.33 10.32 -3.58
C ASP A 34 5.84 10.36 -3.25
N GLN A 35 6.31 9.44 -2.40
CA GLN A 35 7.73 9.24 -2.07
C GLN A 35 8.40 8.16 -2.94
N ASP A 36 7.72 7.64 -3.97
CA ASP A 36 8.21 6.56 -4.83
C ASP A 36 8.66 5.30 -4.05
N LEU A 37 8.00 5.00 -2.92
CA LEU A 37 8.26 3.80 -2.12
C LEU A 37 7.36 2.63 -2.54
N ILE A 38 6.14 2.95 -2.98
CA ILE A 38 5.14 1.97 -3.39
C ILE A 38 4.35 2.48 -4.62
N SER A 39 3.68 1.57 -5.31
CA SER A 39 2.64 1.89 -6.30
C SER A 39 1.34 1.20 -5.94
N VAL A 40 0.21 1.91 -6.02
CA VAL A 40 -1.10 1.38 -5.62
C VAL A 40 -2.07 1.36 -6.80
N LYS A 41 -2.57 0.17 -7.13
CA LYS A 41 -3.64 -0.04 -8.12
C LYS A 41 -4.78 -0.86 -7.52
N GLY A 42 -5.79 -0.17 -6.98
CA GLY A 42 -6.94 -0.82 -6.34
C GLY A 42 -6.53 -1.59 -5.09
N LYS A 43 -6.68 -2.93 -5.12
CA LYS A 43 -6.25 -3.84 -4.02
C LYS A 43 -4.82 -4.34 -4.20
N THR A 44 -4.15 -3.95 -5.28
CA THR A 44 -2.81 -4.42 -5.62
C THR A 44 -1.81 -3.33 -5.28
N ILE A 45 -0.84 -3.66 -4.43
CA ILE A 45 0.24 -2.75 -4.01
C ILE A 45 1.56 -3.38 -4.45
N VAL A 46 2.42 -2.60 -5.10
CA VAL A 46 3.80 -2.98 -5.41
C VAL A 46 4.72 -2.22 -4.46
N VAL A 47 5.57 -2.93 -3.74
CA VAL A 47 6.60 -2.36 -2.86
C VAL A 47 7.94 -2.43 -3.58
N PHE A 48 8.55 -1.28 -3.82
CA PHE A 48 9.81 -1.19 -4.55
C PHE A 48 10.99 -1.65 -3.69
N GLY A 49 12.08 -2.08 -4.34
CA GLY A 49 13.35 -2.40 -3.66
C GLY A 49 13.33 -3.64 -2.75
N THR A 50 12.19 -4.32 -2.64
CA THR A 50 12.03 -5.56 -1.86
C THR A 50 11.89 -6.74 -2.80
N ARG A 51 12.82 -7.70 -2.69
CA ARG A 51 12.77 -9.00 -3.37
C ARG A 51 12.86 -10.12 -2.35
#